data_AF-A0A934PA44-F1
#
_entry.id   AF-A0A934PA44-F1
#
_cell.length_a   1.000
_cell.length_b   1.000
_cell.length_c   1.000
_cell.angle_alpha   90.00
_cell.angle_beta   90.00
_cell.angle_gamma   90.00
#
_symmetry.space_group_name_H-M   'P 1'
#
loop_
_entity.id
_entity.type
_entity.pdbx_description
1 polymer ?
#
loop_
_entity_poly.entity_id
_entity_poly.type
_entity_poly.pdbx_seq_one_letter_code
_entity_poly.pdbx_strand_id
1 'polypeptide(L)'
;MIVFIINKAIDIFSFLLVVYALLSWFPETHNSTWAGYLYQTVEPILKIFKKFNLQFGTIDFTVVAALIALRILKNLINMIL
;
A
#
# COMPACT_ATOMS: atom_id res chain seq x y z
N MET A 1 -20.49 -12.25 6.58
CA MET A 1 -20.66 -11.14 5.60
C MET A 1 -19.67 -10.00 5.84
N ILE A 2 -19.54 -9.49 7.07
CA ILE A 2 -18.62 -8.38 7.40
C ILE A 2 -17.15 -8.69 7.07
N VAL A 3 -16.66 -9.88 7.43
CA VAL A 3 -15.28 -10.33 7.18
C VAL A 3 -14.94 -10.34 5.68
N PHE A 4 -15.89 -10.72 4.83
CA PHE A 4 -15.70 -10.72 3.38
C PHE A 4 -15.48 -9.31 2.82
N ILE A 5 -16.28 -8.34 3.27
CA ILE A 5 -16.18 -6.94 2.85
C ILE A 5 -14.83 -6.35 3.26
N ILE A 6 -14.40 -6.62 4.51
CA ILE A 6 -13.12 -6.15 5.03
C ILE A 6 -11.95 -6.77 4.26
N ASN A 7 -11.97 -8.09 4.04
CA ASN A 7 -10.94 -8.78 3.26
C ASN A 7 -10.84 -8.23 1.84
N LYS A 8 -11.98 -7.99 1.18
CA LYS A 8 -12.01 -7.37 -0.16
C LYS A 8 -11.38 -5.98 -0.16
N ALA A 9 -11.68 -5.15 0.85
CA ALA A 9 -11.08 -3.83 0.97
C ALA A 9 -9.56 -3.91 1.15
N ILE A 10 -9.07 -4.81 2.01
CA ILE A 10 -7.62 -5.03 2.20
C ILE A 10 -6.95 -5.49 0.90
N ASP A 11 -7.60 -6.37 0.14
CA ASP A 11 -7.08 -6.85 -1.15
C ASP A 11 -6.98 -5.72 -2.17
N ILE A 12 -7.99 -4.84 -2.24
CA ILE A 12 -7.97 -3.65 -3.12
C ILE A 12 -6.82 -2.71 -2.72
N PHE A 13 -6.66 -2.42 -1.43
CA PHE A 13 -5.57 -1.58 -0.95
C PHE A 13 -4.19 -2.19 -1.21
N SER A 14 -4.06 -3.51 -1.04
CA SER A 14 -2.83 -4.22 -1.35
C SER A 14 -2.49 -4.11 -2.84
N PHE A 15 -3.50 -4.24 -3.71
CA PHE A 15 -3.31 -4.03 -5.15
C PHE A 15 -2.90 -2.59 -5.49
N LEU A 16 -3.53 -1.58 -4.89
CA LEU A 16 -3.17 -0.17 -5.09
C LEU A 16 -1.73 0.12 -4.68
N LEU A 17 -1.26 -0.47 -3.58
CA LEU A 17 0.14 -0.37 -3.14
C LEU A 17 1.11 -1.02 -4.13
N VAL A 18 0.76 -2.18 -4.70
CA VAL A 18 1.57 -2.80 -5.76
C VAL A 18 1.64 -1.90 -6.99
N VAL A 19 0.50 -1.37 -7.45
CA VAL A 19 0.46 -0.41 -8.57
C VAL A 19 1.31 0.82 -8.25
N TYR A 20 1.25 1.34 -7.03
CA TYR A 20 2.08 2.45 -6.58
C TYR A 20 3.58 2.12 -6.65
N ALA A 21 4.00 0.95 -6.16
CA ALA A 21 5.41 0.52 -6.24
C ALA A 21 5.89 0.34 -7.68
N LEU A 22 5.03 -0.15 -8.58
CA LEU A 22 5.36 -0.24 -9.99
C LEU A 22 5.54 1.16 -10.59
N LEU A 23 4.62 2.09 -10.33
CA LEU A 23 4.70 3.46 -10.83
C LEU A 23 5.88 4.24 -10.23
N SER A 24 6.27 3.98 -8.97
CA SER A 24 7.42 4.66 -8.37
C SER A 24 8.75 4.26 -9.02
N TRP A 25 8.84 3.05 -9.59
CA TRP A 25 9.97 2.64 -10.41
C TRP A 25 10.03 3.31 -11.79
N PHE A 26 8.91 3.85 -12.30
CA PHE A 26 8.87 4.55 -13.57
C PHE A 26 8.86 6.09 -13.36
N PRO A 27 10.02 6.77 -13.50
CA PRO A 27 10.12 8.21 -13.26
C PRO A 27 9.18 9.05 -14.13
N GLU A 28 8.84 8.60 -15.35
CA GLU A 28 7.96 9.35 -16.26
C GLU A 28 6.48 9.40 -15.82
N THR A 29 6.04 8.51 -14.93
CA THR A 29 4.63 8.48 -14.48
C THR A 29 4.29 9.46 -13.36
N HIS A 30 5.29 10.16 -12.80
CA HIS A 30 5.08 11.11 -11.68
C HIS A 30 4.25 12.35 -12.09
N ASN A 31 4.26 12.73 -13.37
CA ASN A 31 3.47 13.86 -13.88
C ASN A 31 2.04 13.47 -14.30
N SER A 32 1.65 12.21 -14.17
CA SER A 32 0.30 11.77 -14.50
C SER A 32 -0.68 12.15 -13.38
N THR A 33 -1.73 12.89 -13.71
CA THR A 33 -2.80 13.28 -12.76
C THR A 33 -3.39 12.06 -12.03
N TRP A 34 -3.46 10.91 -12.71
CA TRP A 34 -3.93 9.65 -12.15
C TRP A 34 -3.00 9.07 -11.07
N ALA A 35 -1.67 9.20 -11.25
CA ALA A 35 -0.70 8.77 -10.25
C ALA A 35 -0.80 9.63 -8.97
N GLY A 36 -1.13 10.92 -9.12
CA GLY A 36 -1.39 11.82 -7.99
C GLY A 36 -2.57 11.38 -7.13
N TYR A 37 -3.69 10.96 -7.74
CA TYR A 37 -4.85 10.44 -7.01
C TYR A 37 -4.54 9.10 -6.30
N LEU A 38 -3.82 8.21 -6.99
CA LEU A 38 -3.36 6.95 -6.39
C LEU A 38 -2.48 7.24 -5.18
N TYR A 39 -1.50 8.13 -5.32
CA TYR A 39 -0.61 8.54 -4.23
C TYR A 39 -1.41 9.06 -3.04
N GLN A 40 -2.35 9.99 -3.24
CA GLN A 40 -3.20 10.50 -2.16
C GLN A 40 -4.03 9.42 -1.47
N THR A 41 -4.43 8.37 -2.19
CA THR A 41 -5.22 7.25 -1.64
C THR A 41 -4.37 6.34 -0.74
N VAL A 42 -3.13 6.04 -1.15
CA VAL A 42 -2.22 5.16 -0.39
C VAL A 42 -1.36 5.91 0.63
N GLU A 43 -1.24 7.24 0.51
CA GLU A 43 -0.43 8.09 1.37
C GLU A 43 -0.74 7.94 2.87
N PRO A 44 -1.99 7.85 3.34
CA PRO A 44 -2.28 7.69 4.77
C PRO A 44 -1.62 6.44 5.36
N ILE A 45 -1.64 5.33 4.61
CA ILE A 45 -1.01 4.07 5.01
C ILE A 45 0.51 4.24 4.95
N LEU A 46 1.04 4.75 3.83
CA LEU A 46 2.47 4.93 3.64
C LEU A 46 3.08 5.92 4.64
N LYS A 47 2.38 6.98 5.06
CA LYS A 47 2.85 7.97 6.05
C LYS A 47 3.20 7.33 7.39
N ILE A 48 2.49 6.28 7.79
CA ILE A 48 2.78 5.52 9.01
C ILE A 48 4.14 4.81 8.86
N PHE A 49 4.39 4.19 7.71
CA PHE A 49 5.62 3.47 7.42
C PHE A 49 6.80 4.39 7.06
N LYS A 50 6.54 5.57 6.47
CA LYS A 50 7.56 6.59 6.15
C LYS A 50 8.32 7.06 7.38
N LYS A 51 7.71 7.03 8.57
CA LYS A 51 8.38 7.36 9.84
C LYS A 51 9.56 6.42 10.16
N PHE A 52 9.58 5.22 9.59
CA PHE A 52 10.67 4.26 9.79
C PHE A 52 11.84 4.46 8.80
N ASN A 53 11.75 5.44 7.89
CA ASN A 53 12.79 5.74 6.89
C ASN A 53 13.28 4.50 6.12
N LEU A 54 12.38 3.61 5.73
CA LEU A 54 12.68 2.37 4.99
C LEU A 54 13.01 2.61 3.50
N GLN A 55 13.48 3.80 3.13
CA GLN A 55 13.84 4.12 1.75
C GLN A 55 15.32 3.79 1.53
N PHE A 56 15.59 2.79 0.68
CA PHE A 56 16.95 2.38 0.35
C PHE A 56 17.25 2.75 -1.11
N GLY A 57 17.89 3.90 -1.31
CA GLY A 57 18.18 4.42 -2.65
C GLY A 57 16.90 4.71 -3.43
N THR A 58 16.75 4.11 -4.62
CA THR A 58 15.56 4.24 -5.47
C THR A 58 14.47 3.22 -5.17
N ILE A 59 14.73 2.25 -4.28
CA ILE A 59 13.77 1.19 -3.94
C ILE A 59 13.02 1.59 -2.67
N ASP A 60 11.71 1.76 -2.80
CA ASP A 60 10.84 2.11 -1.68
C ASP A 60 10.34 0.84 -0.95
N PHE A 61 11.14 0.34 -0.01
CA PHE A 61 10.75 -0.81 0.84
C PHE A 61 9.58 -0.47 1.78
N THR A 62 9.20 0.81 1.91
CA THR A 62 7.99 1.23 2.63
C THR A 62 6.75 0.51 2.09
N VAL A 63 6.67 0.31 0.77
CA VAL A 63 5.53 -0.38 0.14
C VAL A 63 5.51 -1.86 0.52
N VAL A 64 6.67 -2.52 0.51
CA VAL A 64 6.78 -3.92 0.92
C VAL A 64 6.37 -4.09 2.38
N ALA A 65 6.84 -3.20 3.26
CA ALA A 65 6.44 -3.20 4.67
C ALA A 65 4.93 -2.99 4.84
N ALA A 66 4.33 -2.08 4.08
CA ALA A 66 2.89 -1.85 4.09
C ALA A 66 2.09 -3.07 3.61
N LEU A 67 2.54 -3.76 2.56
CA LEU A 67 1.91 -5.00 2.07
C LEU A 67 1.98 -6.12 3.11
N ILE A 68 3.13 -6.29 3.77
CA ILE A 68 3.30 -7.27 4.84
C ILE A 68 2.35 -6.95 6.01
N ALA A 69 2.28 -5.69 6.41
CA ALA A 69 1.39 -5.25 7.49
C ALA A 69 -0.09 -5.48 7.15
N LEU A 70 -0.52 -5.18 5.92
CA LEU A 70 -1.88 -5.47 5.46
C LEU A 70 -2.19 -6.97 5.47
N ARG A 71 -1.22 -7.82 5.07
CA ARG A 71 -1.39 -9.26 5.12
C ARG A 71 -1.52 -9.80 6.54
N ILE A 72 -0.70 -9.29 7.47
CA ILE A 72 -0.81 -9.62 8.89
C ILE A 72 -2.17 -9.19 9.43
N LEU A 73 -2.60 -7.95 9.13
CA LEU A 73 -3.91 -7.43 9.53
C LEU A 73 -5.05 -8.31 9.00
N LYS A 74 -5.00 -8.70 7.72
CA LYS A 74 -5.97 -9.61 7.11
C LYS A 74 -6.07 -10.94 7.85
N ASN A 75 -4.92 -11.55 8.15
CA ASN A 75 -4.86 -12.83 8.86
C ASN A 75 -5.40 -12.70 10.29
N LEU A 76 -5.06 -11.63 11.00
CA LEU A 76 -5.57 -11.37 12.35
C LEU A 76 -7.08 -11.18 12.36
N ILE A 77 -7.63 -10.43 11.40
CA ILE A 77 -9.07 -10.22 11.27
C ILE A 77 -9.78 -11.56 11.03
N ASN A 78 -9.27 -12.39 10.14
CA ASN A 78 -9.84 -13.72 9.86
C ASN A 78 -9.68 -14.72 11.02
N MET A 79 -8.73 -14.48 11.92
CA MET A 79 -8.53 -15.30 13.11
C MET A 79 -9.49 -14.92 14.24
N ILE A 80 -9.84 -13.63 14.35
CA ILE A 80 -10.60 -13.08 15.48
C ILE A 80 -12.11 -13.05 15.22
N LEU A 81 -12.54 -12.75 13.98
CA LEU A 81 -13.94 -12.58 13.58
C LEU A 81 -14.45 -13.75 12.76
#